data_AF-A0A8S1KWL1-F1
#
_entry.id   AF-A0A8S1KWL1-F1
#
_cell.length_a   1.000
_cell.length_b   1.000
_cell.length_c   1.000
_cell.angle_alpha   90.00
_cell.angle_beta   90.00
_cell.angle_gamma   90.00
#
_symmetry.space_group_name_H-M   'P 1'
#
loop_
_entity.id
_entity.type
_entity.pdbx_description
1 polymer ?
#
loop_
_entity_poly.entity_id
_entity_poly.type
_entity_poly.pdbx_seq_one_letter_code
_entity_poly.pdbx_strand_id
1 'polypeptide(L)'
;MKDTTRRIFEKENQAEVSNNIDKRTNQKSFTQLVSLSLLNRQPKIEFKSIDIKQQPQQLNYLTQRNPNVSSLHYRPEIKQKTTISTTEQIFSPITVRQTTSISQCNQDYLNKEQKNPQNKLIYLYGDNILINYQKDDSIQKFEFLKKHTISSNLRAKMVDWMVEVLTSYKCKDQTFFMAVRLMDTFLHQTTKQYVPQDLHLIGVTCMFIASKFEEIYPVKLQIVHEKIAHKKLSKDEIREKECQIAQALDFKFVGTTLSEIILMTLQLINQYQKMHQLVIYLAKIVLYDYELISQYNYSSLSAACIIIGCNLLCQESSDDIISQTLQVLNVDKDETIELSNKVLNLAKNFDKLFPNLENLKKFNKNSTLDIIKLQK
;
A
#
# COMPACT_ATOMS: atom_id res chain seq x y z
N MET A 1 33.61 -48.28 -39.07
CA MET A 1 32.80 -49.51 -39.29
C MET A 1 31.69 -49.53 -38.25
N LYS A 2 30.43 -49.42 -38.73
CA LYS A 2 29.16 -49.96 -38.18
C LYS A 2 28.79 -49.57 -36.73
N ASP A 3 27.85 -48.65 -36.51
CA ASP A 3 26.39 -48.90 -36.43
C ASP A 3 26.00 -50.20 -35.75
N THR A 4 25.24 -50.15 -34.64
CA THR A 4 23.90 -50.78 -34.48
C THR A 4 23.29 -50.42 -33.11
N THR A 5 22.47 -49.38 -33.09
CA THR A 5 21.07 -49.32 -32.64
C THR A 5 20.48 -50.38 -31.68
N ARG A 6 19.76 -49.89 -30.66
CA ARG A 6 18.42 -50.31 -30.17
C ARG A 6 18.10 -51.82 -30.00
N ARG A 7 17.79 -52.18 -28.75
CA ARG A 7 16.57 -52.92 -28.35
C ARG A 7 16.01 -52.20 -27.11
N ILE A 8 14.85 -51.54 -27.12
CA ILE A 8 13.46 -52.04 -27.29
C ILE A 8 13.18 -53.06 -26.18
N PHE A 9 12.61 -52.61 -25.05
CA PHE A 9 11.17 -52.47 -24.71
C PHE A 9 10.64 -53.76 -24.05
N GLU A 10 9.64 -53.56 -23.18
CA GLU A 10 8.71 -54.57 -22.65
C GLU A 10 9.22 -55.50 -21.54
N LYS A 11 8.84 -55.18 -20.29
CA LYS A 11 7.61 -55.74 -19.73
C LYS A 11 7.11 -54.93 -18.54
N GLU A 12 5.89 -54.45 -18.73
CA GLU A 12 5.03 -53.78 -17.78
C GLU A 12 4.61 -54.70 -16.62
N ASN A 13 4.23 -54.06 -15.52
CA ASN A 13 3.06 -54.34 -14.67
C ASN A 13 2.74 -55.80 -14.34
N GLN A 14 2.84 -56.14 -13.04
CA GLN A 14 1.77 -56.77 -12.26
C GLN A 14 2.21 -56.97 -10.80
N ALA A 15 1.62 -56.22 -9.86
CA ALA A 15 1.16 -56.69 -8.55
C ALA A 15 0.73 -55.47 -7.71
N GLU A 16 -0.56 -55.18 -7.80
CA GLU A 16 -1.31 -54.29 -6.91
C GLU A 16 -1.69 -55.03 -5.61
N VAL A 17 -1.99 -54.21 -4.57
CA VAL A 17 -2.78 -54.52 -3.35
C VAL A 17 -2.07 -55.23 -2.19
N SER A 18 -1.72 -54.46 -1.14
CA SER A 18 -2.47 -54.47 0.14
C SER A 18 -2.01 -53.40 1.16
N ASN A 19 -2.97 -52.54 1.50
CA ASN A 19 -3.19 -51.66 2.67
C ASN A 19 -2.31 -51.93 3.93
N ASN A 20 -1.82 -50.94 4.71
CA ASN A 20 -2.63 -50.02 5.51
C ASN A 20 -1.73 -49.01 6.29
N ILE A 21 -2.22 -47.76 6.37
CA ILE A 21 -2.15 -46.80 7.50
C ILE A 21 -0.75 -46.33 7.97
N ASP A 22 -0.39 -45.10 7.56
CA ASP A 22 -0.10 -44.07 8.55
C ASP A 22 -0.41 -42.66 8.02
N LYS A 23 -1.32 -41.97 8.71
CA LYS A 23 -1.73 -40.58 8.43
C LYS A 23 -0.65 -39.62 8.93
N ARG A 24 0.16 -39.08 8.03
CA ARG A 24 0.80 -37.76 8.19
C ARG A 24 0.58 -36.93 6.94
N THR A 25 -0.27 -35.93 7.06
CA THR A 25 -0.56 -34.90 6.07
C THR A 25 0.67 -34.02 5.84
N ASN A 26 1.55 -34.45 4.93
CA ASN A 26 2.56 -33.58 4.33
C ASN A 26 1.86 -32.69 3.29
N GLN A 27 1.51 -31.46 3.71
CA GLN A 27 1.25 -30.36 2.79
C GLN A 27 2.51 -30.14 1.95
N LYS A 28 2.46 -30.55 0.68
CA LYS A 28 3.53 -30.30 -0.28
C LYS A 28 3.50 -28.82 -0.66
N SER A 29 4.66 -28.18 -0.48
CA SER A 29 4.92 -26.77 -0.82
C SER A 29 4.81 -26.53 -2.33
N PHE A 30 4.30 -25.35 -2.69
CA PHE A 30 4.04 -24.85 -4.04
C PHE A 30 5.28 -24.87 -4.97
N THR A 31 6.49 -25.08 -4.43
CA THR A 31 7.74 -25.22 -5.19
C THR A 31 7.81 -26.47 -6.08
N GLN A 32 6.99 -27.50 -5.84
CA GLN A 32 7.04 -28.75 -6.63
C GLN A 32 6.13 -28.78 -7.87
N LEU A 33 5.22 -27.81 -8.06
CA LEU A 33 4.23 -27.87 -9.15
C LEU A 33 4.58 -27.06 -10.40
N VAL A 34 5.75 -26.40 -10.47
CA VAL A 34 6.10 -25.50 -11.59
C VAL A 34 7.39 -25.91 -12.34
N SER A 35 7.94 -27.09 -12.10
CA SER A 35 9.27 -27.48 -12.65
C SER A 35 9.28 -28.46 -13.82
N LEU A 36 8.23 -28.56 -14.65
CA LEU A 36 8.24 -29.41 -15.84
C LEU A 36 7.52 -28.79 -17.05
N SER A 37 8.06 -27.68 -17.57
CA SER A 37 7.95 -27.35 -19.00
C SER A 37 9.02 -26.35 -19.45
N LEU A 38 10.13 -26.92 -19.94
CA LEU A 38 10.93 -26.49 -21.10
C LEU A 38 11.64 -25.11 -21.04
N LEU A 39 12.93 -25.20 -20.68
CA LEU A 39 14.09 -24.82 -21.51
C LEU A 39 13.97 -23.56 -22.40
N ASN A 40 14.31 -22.39 -21.83
CA ASN A 40 15.31 -21.49 -22.41
C ASN A 40 15.76 -20.42 -21.41
N ARG A 41 17.05 -20.09 -21.46
CA ARG A 41 17.82 -19.35 -20.44
C ARG A 41 17.34 -17.90 -20.24
N GLN A 42 16.78 -17.60 -19.07
CA GLN A 42 16.99 -16.37 -18.29
C GLN A 42 16.79 -16.71 -16.80
N PRO A 43 17.55 -16.13 -15.84
CA PRO A 43 17.29 -16.37 -14.43
C PRO A 43 15.94 -15.75 -14.06
N LYS A 44 14.93 -16.60 -13.80
CA LYS A 44 13.64 -16.17 -13.27
C LYS A 44 13.88 -15.55 -11.89
N ILE A 45 13.54 -14.28 -11.73
CA ILE A 45 13.54 -13.60 -10.43
C ILE A 45 12.30 -14.11 -9.69
N GLU A 46 12.51 -15.07 -8.79
CA GLU A 46 11.47 -15.59 -7.89
C GLU A 46 11.55 -14.86 -6.54
N PHE A 47 10.45 -14.20 -6.17
CA PHE A 47 10.23 -13.71 -4.81
C PHE A 47 9.95 -14.91 -3.91
N LYS A 48 10.77 -15.12 -2.88
CA LYS A 48 10.55 -16.23 -1.94
C LYS A 48 9.44 -15.84 -0.97
N SER A 49 8.49 -16.74 -0.76
CA SER A 49 7.46 -16.60 0.27
C SER A 49 8.07 -16.67 1.67
N ILE A 50 7.47 -15.99 2.64
CA ILE A 50 7.97 -15.96 4.02
C ILE A 50 7.46 -17.18 4.79
N ASP A 51 8.36 -18.09 5.17
CA ASP A 51 8.06 -19.18 6.12
C ASP A 51 8.04 -18.67 7.56
N ILE A 52 6.86 -18.33 8.07
CA ILE A 52 6.68 -17.94 9.48
C ILE A 52 6.44 -19.18 10.34
N LYS A 53 7.50 -19.95 10.63
CA LYS A 53 7.46 -20.97 11.71
C LYS A 53 7.96 -20.48 13.06
N GLN A 54 8.25 -19.18 13.19
CA GLN A 54 8.56 -18.54 14.47
C GLN A 54 7.91 -17.16 14.49
N GLN A 55 6.76 -17.06 15.13
CA GLN A 55 6.21 -15.76 15.55
C GLN A 55 7.27 -15.06 16.40
N PRO A 56 7.63 -13.79 16.15
CA PRO A 56 8.18 -13.00 17.22
C PRO A 56 7.04 -12.83 18.23
N GLN A 57 7.16 -13.50 19.37
CA GLN A 57 6.40 -13.14 20.55
C GLN A 57 6.58 -11.63 20.73
N GLN A 58 5.48 -10.90 20.87
CA GLN A 58 5.54 -9.53 21.36
C GLN A 58 6.31 -9.59 22.69
N LEU A 59 7.52 -9.03 22.72
CA LEU A 59 8.21 -8.84 23.97
C LEU A 59 7.41 -7.78 24.73
N ASN A 60 6.60 -8.22 25.69
CA ASN A 60 5.93 -7.36 26.64
C ASN A 60 6.99 -6.63 27.47
N TYR A 61 7.36 -5.40 27.08
CA TYR A 61 8.03 -4.47 28.00
C TYR A 61 6.97 -3.82 28.90
N LEU A 62 6.37 -4.62 29.78
CA LEU A 62 5.73 -4.11 30.98
C LEU A 62 6.82 -4.00 32.05
N THR A 63 7.18 -2.75 32.36
CA THR A 63 7.89 -2.26 33.56
C THR A 63 8.43 -3.32 34.52
N GLN A 64 9.71 -3.65 34.44
CA GLN A 64 10.45 -4.06 35.62
C GLN A 64 10.81 -2.80 36.40
N ARG A 65 10.06 -2.51 37.47
CA ARG A 65 10.45 -1.52 38.48
C ARG A 65 11.78 -1.97 39.07
N ASN A 66 12.84 -1.26 38.74
CA ASN A 66 14.11 -1.37 39.43
C ASN A 66 13.95 -0.59 40.77
N PRO A 67 14.06 -1.21 41.96
CA PRO A 67 13.67 -0.57 43.22
C PRO A 67 14.61 0.55 43.70
N ASN A 68 15.68 0.87 42.97
CA ASN A 68 16.79 1.69 43.48
C ASN A 68 17.13 2.93 42.64
N VAL A 69 16.17 3.56 41.95
CA VAL A 69 16.42 4.86 41.30
C VAL A 69 15.36 5.88 41.70
N SER A 70 15.70 6.69 42.69
CA SER A 70 14.97 7.88 43.10
C SER A 70 14.92 8.91 41.98
N SER A 71 13.74 9.50 41.81
CA SER A 71 13.43 10.57 40.86
C SER A 71 14.44 11.71 40.86
N LEU A 72 14.99 12.05 39.69
CA LEU A 72 15.64 13.34 39.46
C LEU A 72 15.13 13.94 38.15
N HIS A 73 14.32 14.99 38.29
CA HIS A 73 14.15 16.02 37.29
C HIS A 73 15.53 16.61 36.96
N TYR A 74 15.88 16.72 35.68
CA TYR A 74 16.98 17.59 35.26
C TYR A 74 16.61 18.42 34.04
N ARG A 75 16.57 19.73 34.28
CA ARG A 75 16.42 20.85 33.36
C ARG A 75 17.83 21.44 33.18
N PRO A 76 18.41 21.58 31.99
CA PRO A 76 19.67 22.29 31.85
C PRO A 76 19.41 23.78 31.65
N GLU A 77 19.82 24.60 32.62
CA GLU A 77 20.18 26.00 32.37
C GLU A 77 21.67 26.06 32.01
N ILE A 78 22.01 26.72 30.90
CA ILE A 78 23.38 27.20 30.65
C ILE A 78 23.31 28.72 30.59
N LYS A 79 23.95 29.38 31.56
CA LYS A 79 24.23 30.82 31.52
C LYS A 79 25.46 31.06 30.66
N GLN A 80 25.29 31.71 29.51
CA GLN A 80 26.35 32.50 28.90
C GLN A 80 25.78 33.88 28.56
N LYS A 81 26.44 34.93 29.07
CA LYS A 81 26.14 36.32 28.75
C LYS A 81 26.67 36.62 27.34
N THR A 82 25.78 36.93 26.42
CA THR A 82 26.12 37.64 25.19
C THR A 82 25.08 38.70 24.94
N THR A 83 25.49 39.96 25.07
CA THR A 83 24.67 41.15 24.82
C THR A 83 24.53 41.31 23.31
N ILE A 84 23.32 41.14 22.75
CA ILE A 84 22.99 41.61 21.40
C ILE A 84 21.58 42.22 21.43
N SER A 85 21.51 43.44 20.92
CA SER A 85 20.39 44.37 20.87
C SER A 85 19.14 43.81 20.19
N THR A 86 17.99 44.00 20.83
CA THR A 86 16.64 43.81 20.28
C THR A 86 16.33 44.85 19.21
N THR A 87 16.08 44.41 17.97
CA THR A 87 15.19 45.11 17.04
C THR A 87 13.87 44.37 17.01
N GLU A 88 12.84 45.00 17.56
CA GLU A 88 11.45 44.55 17.51
C GLU A 88 10.97 44.53 16.06
N GLN A 89 10.56 43.37 15.55
CA GLN A 89 9.59 43.29 14.47
C GLN A 89 8.37 42.51 14.97
N ILE A 90 7.33 43.31 15.18
CA ILE A 90 5.99 42.96 15.62
C ILE A 90 5.37 42.02 14.56
N PHE A 91 5.20 40.74 14.88
CA PHE A 91 4.21 39.92 14.21
C PHE A 91 2.90 40.03 14.99
N SER A 92 2.02 40.90 14.51
CA SER A 92 0.64 40.99 14.98
C SER A 92 -0.11 39.68 14.68
N PRO A 93 -0.96 39.17 15.60
CA PRO A 93 -1.80 38.02 15.31
C PRO A 93 -2.75 38.35 14.15
N ILE A 94 -2.71 37.53 13.10
CA ILE A 94 -3.62 37.63 11.96
C ILE A 94 -5.04 37.43 12.50
N THR A 95 -5.80 38.53 12.56
CA THR A 95 -7.23 38.50 12.83
C THR A 95 -7.89 37.78 11.67
N VAL A 96 -8.53 36.64 11.95
CA VAL A 96 -9.35 35.89 11.00
C VAL A 96 -10.49 36.81 10.55
N ARG A 97 -10.34 37.43 9.37
CA ARG A 97 -11.46 38.07 8.69
C ARG A 97 -12.37 36.96 8.20
N GLN A 98 -13.50 36.82 8.88
CA GLN A 98 -14.66 36.09 8.36
C GLN A 98 -15.03 36.70 7.00
N THR A 99 -14.74 36.01 5.92
CA THR A 99 -15.42 36.24 4.64
C THR A 99 -16.48 35.17 4.49
N THR A 100 -17.68 35.57 4.90
CA THR A 100 -18.97 34.91 4.69
C THR A 100 -19.29 34.76 3.20
N SER A 101 -19.54 33.52 2.78
CA SER A 101 -20.75 33.15 2.03
C SER A 101 -21.12 31.71 2.41
N ILE A 102 -21.41 31.52 3.70
CA ILE A 102 -21.94 30.26 4.24
C ILE A 102 -23.45 30.31 4.03
N SER A 103 -23.95 29.49 3.12
CA SER A 103 -25.39 29.30 2.91
C SER A 103 -26.06 28.86 4.21
N GLN A 104 -27.23 29.44 4.49
CA GLN A 104 -28.04 29.23 5.70
C GLN A 104 -28.47 27.77 5.94
N CYS A 105 -28.12 26.84 5.04
CA CYS A 105 -28.41 25.40 5.15
C CYS A 105 -27.61 24.69 6.28
N ASN A 106 -26.55 25.32 6.80
CA ASN A 106 -25.55 24.61 7.63
C ASN A 106 -25.59 24.88 9.14
N GLN A 107 -26.53 25.68 9.67
CA GLN A 107 -26.64 25.85 11.12
C GLN A 107 -27.27 24.66 11.84
N ASP A 108 -28.16 23.92 11.17
CA ASP A 108 -28.80 22.73 11.76
C ASP A 108 -27.86 21.52 11.83
N TYR A 109 -26.88 21.42 10.92
CA TYR A 109 -25.84 20.38 10.93
C TYR A 109 -24.89 20.50 12.12
N LEU A 110 -24.60 21.74 12.57
CA LEU A 110 -23.71 21.98 13.70
C LEU A 110 -24.27 21.41 15.02
N ASN A 111 -25.60 21.33 15.19
CA ASN A 111 -26.19 21.01 16.50
C ASN A 111 -26.36 19.50 16.77
N LYS A 112 -26.31 18.62 15.76
CA LYS A 112 -26.65 17.19 15.93
C LYS A 112 -25.46 16.23 16.06
N GLU A 113 -24.27 16.57 15.53
CA GLU A 113 -23.12 15.63 15.51
C GLU A 113 -21.89 16.06 16.35
N GLN A 114 -21.97 17.18 17.06
CA GLN A 114 -20.87 17.76 17.86
C GLN A 114 -20.38 16.93 19.06
N LYS A 115 -20.89 15.72 19.30
CA LYS A 115 -20.46 14.89 20.45
C LYS A 115 -19.16 14.13 20.22
N ASN A 116 -18.69 13.98 18.98
CA ASN A 116 -17.40 13.36 18.70
C ASN A 116 -16.34 14.44 18.35
N PRO A 117 -15.29 14.63 19.18
CA PRO A 117 -14.19 15.55 18.89
C PRO A 117 -13.54 15.32 17.51
N GLN A 118 -13.55 14.08 17.01
CA GLN A 118 -13.03 13.75 15.67
C GLN A 118 -13.87 14.39 14.56
N ASN A 119 -15.20 14.38 14.67
CA ASN A 119 -16.09 15.01 13.69
C ASN A 119 -15.88 16.53 13.64
N LYS A 120 -15.54 17.14 14.80
CA LYS A 120 -15.19 18.57 14.86
C LYS A 120 -13.88 18.87 14.12
N LEU A 121 -12.86 18.02 14.25
CA LEU A 121 -11.59 18.22 13.54
C LEU A 121 -11.74 18.03 12.02
N ILE A 122 -12.49 17.01 11.60
CA ILE A 122 -12.82 16.79 10.18
C ILE A 122 -13.55 18.01 9.62
N TYR A 123 -14.55 18.53 10.34
CA TYR A 123 -15.27 19.74 9.93
C TYR A 123 -14.36 20.97 9.80
N LEU A 124 -13.38 21.14 10.69
CA LEU A 124 -12.50 22.31 10.70
C LEU A 124 -11.37 22.24 9.67
N TYR A 125 -10.85 21.04 9.40
CA TYR A 125 -9.60 20.87 8.66
C TYR A 125 -9.69 19.93 7.47
N GLY A 126 -10.74 19.10 7.36
CA GLY A 126 -10.86 18.05 6.36
C GLY A 126 -10.77 18.56 4.93
N ASP A 127 -11.51 19.62 4.60
CA ASP A 127 -11.46 20.25 3.27
C ASP A 127 -10.06 20.77 2.94
N ASN A 128 -9.40 21.47 3.88
CA ASN A 128 -8.05 21.99 3.68
C ASN A 128 -7.01 20.88 3.50
N ILE A 129 -7.15 19.78 4.25
CA ILE A 129 -6.28 18.62 4.13
C ILE A 129 -6.48 17.95 2.76
N LEU A 130 -7.73 17.74 2.34
CA LEU A 130 -8.04 17.14 1.03
C LEU A 130 -7.52 18.01 -0.12
N ILE A 131 -7.70 19.34 -0.04
CA ILE A 131 -7.16 20.29 -1.02
C ILE A 131 -5.63 20.17 -1.12
N ASN A 132 -4.92 20.00 0.00
CA ASN A 132 -3.48 19.78 -0.03
C ASN A 132 -3.13 18.44 -0.68
N TYR A 133 -3.90 17.37 -0.39
CA TYR A 133 -3.69 16.09 -1.04
C TYR A 133 -3.88 16.16 -2.57
N GLN A 134 -4.91 16.86 -3.04
CA GLN A 134 -5.19 17.07 -4.46
C GLN A 134 -4.10 17.89 -5.17
N LYS A 135 -3.49 18.87 -4.48
CA LYS A 135 -2.37 19.65 -5.03
C LYS A 135 -1.14 18.77 -5.25
N ASP A 136 -0.83 17.91 -4.29
CA ASP A 136 0.28 16.95 -4.40
C ASP A 136 0.02 15.87 -5.47
N ASP A 137 -1.25 15.56 -5.74
CA ASP A 137 -1.73 14.59 -6.75
C ASP A 137 -1.80 15.16 -8.19
N SER A 138 -1.39 16.41 -8.41
CA SER A 138 -1.60 17.13 -9.68
C SER A 138 -0.78 16.64 -10.90
N ILE A 139 -0.02 15.55 -10.78
CA ILE A 139 0.76 14.99 -11.88
C ILE A 139 -0.16 14.19 -12.82
N GLN A 140 -0.55 14.79 -13.94
CA GLN A 140 -1.50 14.20 -14.91
C GLN A 140 -1.03 12.90 -15.57
N LYS A 141 0.27 12.70 -15.78
CA LYS A 141 0.80 11.49 -16.43
C LYS A 141 2.07 11.01 -15.77
N PHE A 142 2.02 9.80 -15.22
CA PHE A 142 3.05 9.25 -14.36
C PHE A 142 3.62 7.96 -14.98
N GLU A 143 4.40 8.10 -16.06
CA GLU A 143 5.00 6.96 -16.79
C GLU A 143 6.30 6.45 -16.13
N PHE A 144 6.22 6.05 -14.85
CA PHE A 144 7.39 5.75 -14.02
C PHE A 144 8.20 4.51 -14.44
N LEU A 145 7.68 3.64 -15.32
CA LEU A 145 8.43 2.49 -15.85
C LEU A 145 9.12 2.76 -17.18
N LYS A 146 8.77 3.84 -17.89
CA LYS A 146 9.13 4.06 -19.31
C LYS A 146 10.64 4.02 -19.60
N LYS A 147 11.46 4.52 -18.67
CA LYS A 147 12.93 4.54 -18.81
C LYS A 147 13.62 3.29 -18.27
N HIS A 148 12.89 2.35 -17.67
CA HIS A 148 13.43 1.14 -17.07
C HIS A 148 13.12 -0.07 -17.95
N THR A 149 13.91 -1.13 -17.83
CA THR A 149 13.57 -2.41 -18.49
C THR A 149 12.70 -3.30 -17.60
N ILE A 150 11.95 -2.68 -16.68
CA ILE A 150 11.05 -3.34 -15.72
C ILE A 150 9.66 -3.34 -16.34
N SER A 151 9.07 -4.53 -16.50
CA SER A 151 7.72 -4.66 -17.04
C SER A 151 6.65 -4.36 -15.99
N SER A 152 5.48 -3.91 -16.44
CA SER A 152 4.29 -3.70 -15.60
C SER A 152 3.93 -4.96 -14.79
N ASN A 153 4.01 -6.14 -15.42
CA ASN A 153 3.76 -7.42 -14.74
C ASN A 153 4.79 -7.72 -13.63
N LEU A 154 6.06 -7.37 -13.83
CA LEU A 154 7.08 -7.55 -12.78
C LEU A 154 6.85 -6.59 -11.61
N ARG A 155 6.41 -5.35 -11.90
CA ARG A 155 5.98 -4.40 -10.87
C ARG A 155 4.76 -4.94 -10.11
N ALA A 156 3.74 -5.47 -10.79
CA ALA A 156 2.56 -6.06 -10.15
C ALA A 156 2.94 -7.22 -9.21
N LYS A 157 3.89 -8.09 -9.60
CA LYS A 157 4.46 -9.11 -8.71
C LYS A 157 5.10 -8.52 -7.45
N MET A 158 5.81 -7.41 -7.59
CA MET A 158 6.40 -6.73 -6.44
C MET A 158 5.34 -6.16 -5.51
N VAL A 159 4.29 -5.53 -6.06
CA VAL A 159 3.15 -5.03 -5.28
C VAL A 159 2.45 -6.18 -4.54
N ASP A 160 2.22 -7.32 -5.21
CA ASP A 160 1.64 -8.51 -4.58
C ASP A 160 2.46 -9.05 -3.42
N TRP A 161 3.77 -9.10 -3.61
CA TRP A 161 4.69 -9.53 -2.56
C TRP A 161 4.73 -8.52 -1.40
N MET A 162 4.67 -7.22 -1.66
CA MET A 162 4.56 -6.20 -0.60
C MET A 162 3.32 -6.42 0.28
N VAL A 163 2.18 -6.84 -0.31
CA VAL A 163 0.97 -7.18 0.46
C VAL A 163 1.25 -8.34 1.43
N GLU A 164 1.88 -9.42 0.96
CA GLU A 164 2.25 -10.57 1.81
C GLU A 164 3.14 -10.14 2.98
N VAL A 165 4.22 -9.42 2.67
CA VAL A 165 5.23 -9.02 3.65
C VAL A 165 4.62 -8.10 4.70
N LEU A 166 4.04 -6.98 4.28
CA LEU A 166 3.55 -5.96 5.22
C LEU A 166 2.38 -6.48 6.06
N THR A 167 1.50 -7.30 5.49
CA THR A 167 0.42 -7.93 6.28
C THR A 167 0.97 -8.95 7.27
N SER A 168 1.97 -9.74 6.89
CA SER A 168 2.62 -10.72 7.77
C SER A 168 3.31 -10.07 8.98
N TYR A 169 3.86 -8.87 8.78
CA TYR A 169 4.43 -8.05 9.86
C TYR A 169 3.41 -7.14 10.55
N LYS A 170 2.11 -7.29 10.23
CA LYS A 170 1.00 -6.51 10.80
C LYS A 170 1.19 -5.00 10.64
N CYS A 171 1.84 -4.58 9.57
CA CYS A 171 1.91 -3.17 9.19
C CYS A 171 0.52 -2.68 8.77
N LYS A 172 0.28 -1.38 8.93
CA LYS A 172 -0.94 -0.71 8.50
C LYS A 172 -1.02 -0.68 6.98
N ASP A 173 -2.23 -0.51 6.45
CA ASP A 173 -2.46 -0.31 5.02
C ASP A 173 -1.73 0.94 4.50
N GLN A 174 -1.69 2.02 5.29
CA GLN A 174 -0.95 3.25 4.97
C GLN A 174 0.52 2.96 4.63
N THR A 175 1.16 2.06 5.37
CA THR A 175 2.55 1.62 5.12
C THR A 175 2.69 0.96 3.75
N PHE A 176 1.70 0.15 3.34
CA PHE A 176 1.66 -0.46 2.00
C PHE A 176 1.49 0.59 0.89
N PHE A 177 0.49 1.47 1.03
CA PHE A 177 0.26 2.53 0.04
C PHE A 177 1.47 3.46 -0.10
N MET A 178 2.11 3.83 1.02
CA MET A 178 3.33 4.62 1.03
C MET A 178 4.50 3.88 0.38
N ALA A 179 4.70 2.59 0.68
CA ALA A 179 5.78 1.80 0.08
C ALA A 179 5.67 1.71 -1.45
N VAL A 180 4.45 1.48 -1.97
CA VAL A 180 4.19 1.45 -3.41
C VAL A 180 4.43 2.83 -4.03
N ARG A 181 3.92 3.90 -3.42
CA ARG A 181 4.16 5.27 -3.91
C ARG A 181 5.64 5.62 -3.94
N LEU A 182 6.39 5.29 -2.88
CA LEU A 182 7.83 5.53 -2.82
C LEU A 182 8.56 4.78 -3.93
N MET A 183 8.20 3.52 -4.20
CA MET A 183 8.78 2.74 -5.29
C MET A 183 8.52 3.40 -6.65
N ASP A 184 7.28 3.74 -6.94
CA ASP A 184 6.91 4.31 -8.24
C ASP A 184 7.49 5.72 -8.42
N THR A 185 7.48 6.56 -7.38
CA THR A 185 8.05 7.92 -7.41
C THR A 185 9.57 7.88 -7.55
N PHE A 186 10.24 6.95 -6.86
CA PHE A 186 11.67 6.75 -7.02
C PHE A 186 12.03 6.35 -8.45
N LEU A 187 11.32 5.37 -9.02
CA LEU A 187 11.50 4.98 -10.41
C LEU A 187 11.21 6.16 -11.34
N HIS A 188 10.20 6.99 -11.06
CA HIS A 188 9.93 8.18 -11.86
C HIS A 188 11.05 9.24 -11.81
N GLN A 189 11.62 9.53 -10.63
CA GLN A 189 12.52 10.68 -10.43
C GLN A 189 14.01 10.35 -10.61
N THR A 190 14.42 9.10 -10.40
CA THR A 190 15.82 8.69 -10.52
C THR A 190 16.40 8.95 -11.91
N THR A 191 17.65 9.39 -12.03
CA THR A 191 18.31 9.55 -13.34
C THR A 191 18.85 8.22 -13.89
N LYS A 192 18.95 7.20 -13.03
CA LYS A 192 19.52 5.89 -13.38
C LYS A 192 18.45 4.97 -14.00
N GLN A 193 18.83 4.28 -15.07
CA GLN A 193 18.06 3.16 -15.59
C GLN A 193 18.24 1.92 -14.71
N TYR A 194 17.14 1.24 -14.40
CA TYR A 194 17.11 0.03 -13.57
C TYR A 194 16.58 -1.15 -14.39
N VAL A 195 17.07 -2.32 -14.04
CA VAL A 195 16.75 -3.60 -14.68
C VAL A 195 15.91 -4.48 -13.74
N PRO A 196 15.26 -5.54 -14.23
CA PRO A 196 14.44 -6.44 -13.41
C PRO A 196 15.08 -6.89 -12.09
N GLN A 197 16.39 -7.17 -12.09
CA GLN A 197 17.12 -7.65 -10.92
C GLN A 197 17.18 -6.62 -9.77
N ASP A 198 17.08 -5.32 -10.09
CA ASP A 198 17.14 -4.25 -9.09
C ASP A 198 15.84 -4.11 -8.30
N LEU A 199 14.70 -4.54 -8.87
CA LEU A 199 13.37 -4.22 -8.34
C LEU A 199 13.16 -4.76 -6.91
N HIS A 200 13.69 -5.94 -6.61
CA HIS A 200 13.56 -6.52 -5.26
C HIS A 200 14.25 -5.65 -4.21
N LEU A 201 15.49 -5.21 -4.47
CA LEU A 201 16.21 -4.31 -3.56
C LEU A 201 15.48 -2.96 -3.41
N ILE A 202 14.98 -2.40 -4.52
CA ILE A 202 14.22 -1.14 -4.51
C ILE A 202 12.98 -1.29 -3.61
N GLY A 203 12.10 -2.24 -3.90
CA GLY A 203 10.84 -2.33 -3.16
C GLY A 203 11.00 -2.81 -1.71
N VAL A 204 11.99 -3.67 -1.40
CA VAL A 204 12.35 -3.98 0.00
C VAL A 204 12.76 -2.72 0.76
N THR A 205 13.56 -1.87 0.13
CA THR A 205 14.02 -0.62 0.74
C THR A 205 12.87 0.38 0.89
N CYS A 206 11.97 0.47 -0.10
CA CYS A 206 10.75 1.30 0.01
C CYS A 206 9.84 0.85 1.16
N MET A 207 9.65 -0.46 1.38
CA MET A 207 8.91 -0.96 2.56
C MET A 207 9.62 -0.62 3.87
N PHE A 208 10.95 -0.72 3.91
CA PHE A 208 11.73 -0.35 5.08
C PHE A 208 11.56 1.14 5.42
N ILE A 209 11.69 2.03 4.43
CA ILE A 209 11.47 3.47 4.57
C ILE A 209 10.04 3.75 5.02
N ALA A 210 9.03 3.22 4.32
CA ALA A 210 7.62 3.43 4.67
C ALA A 210 7.32 3.03 6.12
N SER A 211 7.86 1.89 6.58
CA SER A 211 7.66 1.45 7.96
C SER A 211 8.21 2.45 9.00
N LYS A 212 9.32 3.14 8.70
CA LYS A 212 9.89 4.18 9.58
C LYS A 212 9.01 5.42 9.70
N PHE A 213 8.18 5.69 8.70
CA PHE A 213 7.27 6.84 8.70
C PHE A 213 5.91 6.50 9.33
N GLU A 214 5.34 5.33 9.02
CA GLU A 214 3.95 5.01 9.35
C GLU A 214 3.76 4.16 10.62
N GLU A 215 4.77 3.36 10.98
CA GLU A 215 4.67 2.44 12.11
C GLU A 215 5.25 3.05 13.39
N ILE A 216 4.54 2.86 14.50
CA ILE A 216 5.03 3.20 15.84
C ILE A 216 6.33 2.42 16.13
N TYR A 217 6.38 1.17 15.68
CA TYR A 217 7.53 0.28 15.79
C TYR A 217 7.94 -0.20 14.40
N PRO A 218 8.86 0.50 13.72
CA PRO A 218 9.26 0.15 12.36
C PRO A 218 9.96 -1.21 12.28
N VAL A 219 9.92 -1.81 11.08
CA VAL A 219 10.61 -3.07 10.82
C VAL A 219 12.12 -2.83 10.88
N LYS A 220 12.79 -3.47 11.83
CA LYS A 220 14.25 -3.29 12.04
C LYS A 220 15.03 -3.80 10.82
N LEU A 221 16.10 -3.09 10.43
CA LEU A 221 16.99 -3.49 9.33
C LEU A 221 17.52 -4.93 9.46
N GLN A 222 17.78 -5.39 10.69
CA GLN A 222 18.14 -6.79 10.96
C GLN A 222 17.09 -7.77 10.43
N ILE A 223 15.81 -7.50 10.70
CA ILE A 223 14.67 -8.33 10.28
C ILE A 223 14.52 -8.24 8.76
N VAL A 224 14.68 -7.04 8.18
CA VAL A 224 14.63 -6.85 6.73
C VAL A 224 15.68 -7.74 6.05
N HIS A 225 16.95 -7.66 6.48
CA HIS A 225 18.04 -8.47 5.95
C HIS A 225 17.80 -9.98 6.13
N GLU A 226 17.46 -10.43 7.35
CA GLU A 226 17.47 -11.86 7.67
C GLU A 226 16.19 -12.59 7.28
N LYS A 227 15.03 -11.96 7.46
CA LYS A 227 13.72 -12.60 7.33
C LYS A 227 13.01 -12.22 6.05
N ILE A 228 12.99 -10.94 5.70
CA ILE A 228 12.29 -10.45 4.49
C ILE A 228 13.13 -10.73 3.24
N ALA A 229 14.40 -10.35 3.25
CA ALA A 229 15.32 -10.55 2.14
C ALA A 229 16.01 -11.93 2.15
N HIS A 230 15.76 -12.77 3.15
CA HIS A 230 16.40 -14.09 3.31
C HIS A 230 17.94 -14.07 3.16
N LYS A 231 18.60 -13.04 3.70
CA LYS A 231 20.05 -12.79 3.59
C LYS A 231 20.58 -12.64 2.16
N LYS A 232 19.69 -12.45 1.17
CA LYS A 232 20.07 -12.18 -0.23
C LYS A 232 20.46 -10.73 -0.48
N LEU A 233 19.99 -9.81 0.36
CA LEU A 233 20.31 -8.38 0.30
C LEU A 233 21.02 -7.99 1.59
N SER A 234 22.29 -7.65 1.52
CA SER A 234 23.06 -7.22 2.68
C SER A 234 22.49 -5.93 3.28
N LYS A 235 22.79 -5.70 4.56
CA LYS A 235 22.38 -4.46 5.23
C LYS A 235 22.94 -3.21 4.57
N ASP A 236 24.15 -3.30 4.02
CA ASP A 236 24.82 -2.17 3.40
C ASP A 236 24.20 -1.83 2.05
N GLU A 237 23.84 -2.84 1.23
CA GLU A 237 23.06 -2.62 0.02
C GLU A 237 21.71 -1.95 0.30
N ILE A 238 21.01 -2.36 1.37
CA ILE A 238 19.74 -1.74 1.77
C ILE A 238 19.96 -0.28 2.21
N ARG A 239 21.00 0.01 2.98
CA ARG A 239 21.33 1.39 3.42
C ARG A 239 21.73 2.28 2.26
N GLU A 240 22.55 1.77 1.35
CA GLU A 240 22.98 2.51 0.16
C GLU A 240 21.77 2.80 -0.73
N LYS A 241 20.89 1.81 -0.93
CA LYS A 241 19.65 2.02 -1.68
C LYS A 241 18.75 3.05 -0.99
N GLU A 242 18.66 3.01 0.34
CA GLU A 242 17.89 3.98 1.12
C GLU A 242 18.41 5.41 0.90
N CYS A 243 19.74 5.60 0.91
CA CYS A 243 20.36 6.88 0.60
C CYS A 243 20.05 7.33 -0.84
N GLN A 244 20.13 6.42 -1.82
CA GLN A 244 19.79 6.73 -3.21
C GLN A 244 18.32 7.14 -3.38
N ILE A 245 17.40 6.45 -2.69
CA ILE A 245 15.97 6.82 -2.69
C ILE A 245 15.78 8.18 -2.03
N ALA A 246 16.40 8.41 -0.87
CA ALA A 246 16.32 9.69 -0.16
C ALA A 246 16.78 10.87 -1.04
N GLN A 247 17.92 10.71 -1.72
CA GLN A 247 18.48 11.72 -2.61
C GLN A 247 17.62 11.96 -3.84
N ALA A 248 17.14 10.89 -4.49
CA ALA A 248 16.29 11.02 -5.68
C ALA A 248 14.95 11.72 -5.37
N LEU A 249 14.42 11.51 -4.16
CA LEU A 249 13.17 12.13 -3.70
C LEU A 249 13.37 13.49 -3.01
N ASP A 250 14.60 14.02 -2.92
CA ASP A 250 14.91 15.25 -2.17
C ASP A 250 14.38 15.20 -0.72
N PHE A 251 14.46 14.02 -0.09
CA PHE A 251 13.92 13.71 1.25
C PHE A 251 12.40 13.93 1.41
N LYS A 252 11.65 14.11 0.31
CA LYS A 252 10.19 14.24 0.29
C LYS A 252 9.53 12.86 0.31
N PHE A 253 9.66 12.18 1.45
CA PHE A 253 9.10 10.85 1.62
C PHE A 253 7.60 10.87 1.87
N VAL A 254 7.07 11.90 2.52
CA VAL A 254 5.63 12.06 2.77
C VAL A 254 5.00 12.71 1.55
N GLY A 255 3.84 12.20 1.15
CA GLY A 255 3.12 12.68 -0.02
C GLY A 255 1.86 11.85 -0.23
N THR A 256 0.90 12.44 -0.94
CA THR A 256 -0.43 11.89 -1.13
C THR A 256 -0.42 10.48 -1.71
N THR A 257 -1.13 9.59 -1.04
CA THR A 257 -1.45 8.24 -1.50
C THR A 257 -2.92 8.12 -1.86
N LEU A 258 -3.25 7.14 -2.71
CA LEU A 258 -4.64 6.80 -3.03
C LEU A 258 -5.47 6.54 -1.76
N SER A 259 -4.89 5.92 -0.73
CA SER A 259 -5.60 5.67 0.52
C SER A 259 -5.93 6.94 1.32
N GLU A 260 -5.07 7.96 1.31
CA GLU A 260 -5.30 9.18 2.08
C GLU A 260 -6.48 9.99 1.52
N ILE A 261 -6.55 10.13 0.19
CA ILE A 261 -7.69 10.77 -0.47
C ILE A 261 -8.97 10.00 -0.20
N ILE A 262 -8.97 8.67 -0.34
CA ILE A 262 -10.14 7.82 -0.06
C ILE A 262 -10.62 8.01 1.37
N LEU A 263 -9.73 7.87 2.35
CA LEU A 263 -10.13 7.90 3.77
C LEU A 263 -10.64 9.29 4.16
N MET A 264 -10.01 10.37 3.68
CA MET A 264 -10.47 11.73 3.92
C MET A 264 -11.83 11.99 3.27
N THR A 265 -12.01 11.56 2.01
CA THR A 265 -13.29 11.73 1.29
C THR A 265 -14.40 10.98 2.00
N LEU A 266 -14.18 9.72 2.39
CA LEU A 266 -15.14 8.90 3.14
C LEU A 266 -15.52 9.52 4.50
N GLN A 267 -14.59 10.24 5.14
CA GLN A 267 -14.87 11.00 6.36
C GLN A 267 -15.75 12.22 6.08
N LEU A 268 -15.45 13.00 5.04
CA LEU A 268 -16.21 14.19 4.66
C LEU A 268 -17.65 13.88 4.24
N ILE A 269 -17.87 12.78 3.52
CA ILE A 269 -19.22 12.33 3.11
C ILE A 269 -19.90 11.44 4.17
N ASN A 270 -19.30 11.24 5.34
CA ASN A 270 -19.82 10.41 6.44
C ASN A 270 -20.10 8.94 6.09
N GLN A 271 -19.32 8.35 5.17
CA GLN A 271 -19.49 6.95 4.73
C GLN A 271 -18.34 6.01 5.14
N TYR A 272 -17.41 6.48 5.95
CA TYR A 272 -16.24 5.71 6.39
C TYR A 272 -16.60 4.33 6.97
N GLN A 273 -17.51 4.28 7.95
CA GLN A 273 -17.83 3.02 8.65
C GLN A 273 -18.43 1.97 7.71
N LYS A 274 -19.21 2.42 6.72
CA LYS A 274 -19.92 1.54 5.79
C LYS A 274 -19.02 1.04 4.67
N MET A 275 -18.16 1.90 4.11
CA MET A 275 -17.50 1.63 2.84
C MET A 275 -15.99 1.39 2.91
N HIS A 276 -15.30 1.80 3.99
CA HIS A 276 -13.83 1.86 3.98
C HIS A 276 -13.16 0.53 3.61
N GLN A 277 -13.63 -0.62 4.11
CA GLN A 277 -13.00 -1.92 3.86
C GLN A 277 -13.04 -2.29 2.37
N LEU A 278 -14.19 -2.10 1.73
CA LEU A 278 -14.37 -2.42 0.31
C LEU A 278 -13.60 -1.44 -0.57
N VAL A 279 -13.69 -0.14 -0.29
CA VAL A 279 -13.05 0.89 -1.12
C VAL A 279 -11.52 0.81 -1.01
N ILE A 280 -10.96 0.54 0.16
CA ILE A 280 -9.51 0.30 0.32
C ILE A 280 -9.07 -0.98 -0.39
N TYR A 281 -9.89 -2.03 -0.37
CA TYR A 281 -9.60 -3.24 -1.14
C TYR A 281 -9.55 -2.97 -2.65
N LEU A 282 -10.52 -2.21 -3.19
CA LEU A 282 -10.51 -1.78 -4.58
C LEU A 282 -9.28 -0.92 -4.90
N ALA A 283 -8.90 -0.02 -4.00
CA ALA A 283 -7.69 0.78 -4.15
C ALA A 283 -6.42 -0.07 -4.20
N LYS A 284 -6.34 -1.13 -3.38
CA LYS A 284 -5.24 -2.11 -3.46
C LYS A 284 -5.23 -2.84 -4.80
N ILE A 285 -6.39 -3.20 -5.37
CA ILE A 285 -6.49 -3.77 -6.72
C ILE A 285 -5.97 -2.80 -7.78
N VAL A 286 -6.40 -1.54 -7.73
CA VAL A 286 -5.95 -0.49 -8.66
C VAL A 286 -4.43 -0.38 -8.64
N LEU A 287 -3.80 -0.50 -7.48
CA LEU A 287 -2.34 -0.44 -7.35
C LEU A 287 -1.58 -1.56 -8.08
N TYR A 288 -2.22 -2.60 -8.61
CA TYR A 288 -1.54 -3.60 -9.45
C TYR A 288 -1.42 -3.14 -10.91
N ASP A 289 -2.39 -2.37 -11.38
CA ASP A 289 -2.52 -1.99 -12.77
C ASP A 289 -1.68 -0.74 -13.08
N TYR A 290 -0.63 -0.91 -13.88
CA TYR A 290 0.27 0.17 -14.26
C TYR A 290 -0.43 1.23 -15.12
N GLU A 291 -1.34 0.84 -15.99
CA GLU A 291 -1.98 1.75 -16.94
C GLU A 291 -2.91 2.71 -16.20
N LEU A 292 -3.72 2.21 -15.27
CA LEU A 292 -4.58 3.04 -14.44
C LEU A 292 -3.78 4.07 -13.63
N ILE A 293 -2.72 3.63 -12.93
CA ILE A 293 -1.91 4.51 -12.07
C ILE A 293 -1.13 5.55 -12.90
N SER A 294 -0.71 5.19 -14.12
CA SER A 294 0.08 6.09 -14.97
C SER A 294 -0.75 7.11 -15.73
N GLN A 295 -2.05 6.84 -15.96
CA GLN A 295 -2.95 7.69 -16.75
C GLN A 295 -3.89 8.56 -15.92
N TYR A 296 -4.20 8.16 -14.69
CA TYR A 296 -5.18 8.83 -13.85
C TYR A 296 -4.56 9.27 -12.53
N ASN A 297 -4.97 10.45 -12.06
CA ASN A 297 -4.61 10.93 -10.73
C ASN A 297 -5.36 10.14 -9.64
N TYR A 298 -4.87 10.22 -8.40
CA TYR A 298 -5.47 9.51 -7.27
C TYR A 298 -6.86 10.04 -6.92
N SER A 299 -7.18 11.29 -7.22
CA SER A 299 -8.51 11.87 -6.98
C SER A 299 -9.59 11.17 -7.82
N SER A 300 -9.38 11.03 -9.13
CA SER A 300 -10.29 10.32 -10.03
C SER A 300 -10.36 8.83 -9.71
N LEU A 301 -9.22 8.18 -9.39
CA LEU A 301 -9.19 6.78 -8.98
C LEU A 301 -9.94 6.57 -7.64
N SER A 302 -9.82 7.50 -6.69
CA SER A 302 -10.55 7.47 -5.42
C SER A 302 -12.05 7.56 -5.65
N ALA A 303 -12.48 8.52 -6.47
CA ALA A 303 -13.88 8.68 -6.82
C ALA A 303 -14.44 7.41 -7.46
N ALA A 304 -13.71 6.82 -8.43
CA ALA A 304 -14.09 5.57 -9.06
C ALA A 304 -14.26 4.41 -8.05
N CYS A 305 -13.31 4.23 -7.12
CA CYS A 305 -13.42 3.21 -6.08
C CYS A 305 -14.61 3.45 -5.13
N ILE A 306 -14.87 4.71 -4.75
CA ILE A 306 -15.98 5.08 -3.85
C ILE A 306 -17.33 4.86 -4.55
N ILE A 307 -17.48 5.22 -5.82
CA ILE A 307 -18.71 4.99 -6.61
C ILE A 307 -19.04 3.49 -6.67
N ILE A 308 -18.04 2.63 -6.94
CA ILE A 308 -18.23 1.18 -6.93
C ILE A 308 -18.68 0.71 -5.55
N GLY A 309 -18.00 1.16 -4.48
CA GLY A 309 -18.36 0.81 -3.11
C GLY A 309 -19.78 1.23 -2.75
N CYS A 310 -20.20 2.42 -3.21
CA CYS A 310 -21.53 2.98 -3.01
C CYS A 310 -22.59 2.14 -3.72
N ASN A 311 -22.39 1.82 -5.00
CA ASN A 311 -23.32 0.98 -5.77
C ASN A 311 -23.50 -0.42 -5.18
N LEU A 312 -22.45 -0.97 -4.56
CA LEU A 312 -22.48 -2.29 -3.94
C LEU A 312 -23.12 -2.31 -2.55
N LEU A 313 -22.98 -1.24 -1.76
CA LEU A 313 -23.35 -1.23 -0.33
C LEU A 313 -24.49 -0.28 0.04
N CYS A 314 -24.80 0.73 -0.78
CA CYS A 314 -25.63 1.87 -0.40
C CYS A 314 -26.93 2.04 -1.19
N GLN A 315 -27.26 1.12 -2.10
CA GLN A 315 -28.44 1.02 -3.00
C GLN A 315 -29.54 2.10 -2.91
N GLU A 316 -30.09 2.42 -1.73
CA GLU A 316 -31.14 3.43 -1.53
C GLU A 316 -30.65 4.90 -1.54
N SER A 317 -29.36 5.14 -1.37
CA SER A 317 -28.73 6.48 -1.18
C SER A 317 -27.58 6.74 -2.17
N SER A 318 -27.52 5.99 -3.27
CA SER A 318 -26.36 6.00 -4.17
C SER A 318 -26.13 7.37 -4.80
N ASP A 319 -27.19 8.02 -5.29
CA ASP A 319 -27.06 9.22 -6.11
C ASP A 319 -26.52 10.42 -5.31
N ASP A 320 -26.99 10.58 -4.08
CA ASP A 320 -26.52 11.64 -3.18
C ASP A 320 -25.05 11.45 -2.81
N ILE A 321 -24.66 10.22 -2.45
CA ILE A 321 -23.27 9.91 -2.08
C ILE A 321 -22.34 10.10 -3.28
N ILE A 322 -22.76 9.69 -4.47
CA ILE A 322 -21.98 9.87 -5.71
C ILE A 322 -21.84 11.37 -6.00
N SER A 323 -22.92 12.16 -5.94
CA SER A 323 -22.87 13.61 -6.17
C SER A 323 -21.94 14.31 -5.17
N GLN A 324 -22.02 13.97 -3.88
CA GLN A 324 -21.13 14.50 -2.85
C GLN A 324 -19.67 14.13 -3.10
N THR A 325 -19.40 12.87 -3.49
CA THR A 325 -18.05 12.39 -3.80
C THR A 325 -17.44 13.18 -4.96
N LEU A 326 -18.19 13.34 -6.05
CA LEU A 326 -17.76 14.08 -7.23
C LEU A 326 -17.51 15.57 -6.90
N GLN A 327 -18.38 16.17 -6.09
CA GLN A 327 -18.23 17.56 -5.64
C GLN A 327 -16.99 17.77 -4.75
N VAL A 328 -16.81 16.91 -3.75
CA VAL A 328 -15.69 16.98 -2.79
C VAL A 328 -14.35 16.76 -3.50
N LEU A 329 -14.29 15.81 -4.43
CA LEU A 329 -13.08 15.52 -5.19
C LEU A 329 -12.87 16.45 -6.39
N ASN A 330 -13.88 17.24 -6.76
CA ASN A 330 -13.86 18.15 -7.91
C ASN A 330 -13.39 17.45 -9.20
N VAL A 331 -14.01 16.31 -9.52
CA VAL A 331 -13.71 15.48 -10.69
C VAL A 331 -14.88 15.44 -11.66
N ASP A 332 -14.60 15.24 -12.94
CA ASP A 332 -15.63 15.14 -13.97
C ASP A 332 -16.47 13.86 -13.78
N LYS A 333 -17.80 14.01 -13.92
CA LYS A 333 -18.74 12.92 -13.68
C LYS A 333 -18.62 11.81 -14.72
N ASP A 334 -18.59 12.16 -16.00
CA ASP A 334 -18.66 11.18 -17.09
C ASP A 334 -17.35 10.41 -17.20
N GLU A 335 -16.22 11.11 -17.08
CA GLU A 335 -14.89 10.49 -17.02
C GLU A 335 -14.76 9.54 -15.82
N THR A 336 -15.26 9.96 -14.65
CA THR A 336 -15.18 9.13 -13.43
C THR A 336 -16.07 7.89 -13.53
N ILE A 337 -17.25 7.99 -14.15
CA ILE A 337 -18.12 6.83 -14.39
C ILE A 337 -17.43 5.83 -15.32
N GLU A 338 -16.83 6.30 -16.42
CA GLU A 338 -16.06 5.43 -17.33
C GLU A 338 -14.90 4.75 -16.58
N LEU A 339 -14.16 5.50 -15.78
CA LEU A 339 -13.06 4.98 -14.95
C LEU A 339 -13.54 3.95 -13.93
N SER A 340 -14.69 4.19 -13.30
CA SER A 340 -15.30 3.23 -12.36
C SER A 340 -15.63 1.90 -13.03
N ASN A 341 -16.08 1.92 -14.29
CA ASN A 341 -16.31 0.71 -15.06
C ASN A 341 -14.99 -0.02 -15.39
N LYS A 342 -13.91 0.71 -15.71
CA LYS A 342 -12.57 0.13 -15.91
C LYS A 342 -12.06 -0.53 -14.63
N VAL A 343 -12.15 0.14 -13.49
CA VAL A 343 -11.75 -0.40 -12.17
C VAL A 343 -12.59 -1.61 -11.79
N LEU A 344 -13.91 -1.57 -12.02
CA LEU A 344 -14.80 -2.71 -11.76
C LEU A 344 -14.45 -3.91 -12.65
N ASN A 345 -14.16 -3.68 -13.93
CA ASN A 345 -13.74 -4.72 -14.86
C ASN A 345 -12.40 -5.35 -14.45
N LEU A 346 -11.44 -4.52 -14.03
CA LEU A 346 -10.17 -4.96 -13.45
C LEU A 346 -10.41 -5.86 -12.23
N ALA A 347 -11.26 -5.43 -11.30
CA ALA A 347 -11.57 -6.20 -10.09
C ALA A 347 -12.26 -7.54 -10.40
N LYS A 348 -13.21 -7.57 -11.35
CA LYS A 348 -13.91 -8.79 -11.78
C LYS A 348 -12.97 -9.78 -12.48
N ASN A 349 -12.00 -9.29 -13.25
CA ASN A 349 -11.08 -10.11 -14.04
C ASN A 349 -9.67 -10.22 -13.44
N PHE A 350 -9.50 -9.85 -12.17
CA PHE A 350 -8.18 -9.77 -11.51
C PHE A 350 -7.38 -11.07 -11.64
N ASP A 351 -7.99 -12.22 -11.30
CA ASP A 351 -7.33 -13.53 -11.35
C ASP A 351 -6.89 -13.92 -12.79
N LYS A 352 -7.59 -13.40 -13.82
CA LYS A 352 -7.26 -13.63 -15.24
C LYS A 352 -6.14 -12.70 -15.73
N LEU A 353 -6.16 -11.44 -15.30
CA LEU A 353 -5.17 -10.43 -15.67
C LEU A 353 -3.83 -10.63 -14.94
N PHE A 354 -3.89 -11.10 -13.69
CA PHE A 354 -2.73 -11.32 -12.83
C PHE A 354 -2.68 -12.78 -12.34
N PRO A 355 -2.43 -13.74 -13.23
CA PRO A 355 -2.42 -15.14 -12.87
C PRO A 355 -1.31 -15.43 -11.83
N ASN A 356 -1.67 -16.16 -10.78
CA ASN A 356 -0.81 -16.53 -9.65
C ASN A 356 -0.43 -15.38 -8.69
N LEU A 357 -1.06 -14.20 -8.78
CA LEU A 357 -0.93 -13.13 -7.77
C LEU A 357 -2.07 -13.25 -6.75
N GLU A 358 -1.90 -14.09 -5.75
CA GLU A 358 -2.97 -14.48 -4.83
C GLU A 358 -2.89 -13.78 -3.48
N ASN A 359 -1.83 -13.01 -3.19
CA ASN A 359 -1.60 -12.50 -1.85
C ASN A 359 -2.67 -11.49 -1.43
N LEU A 360 -3.11 -10.61 -2.34
CA LEU A 360 -4.20 -9.67 -2.01
C LEU A 360 -5.49 -10.39 -1.59
N LYS A 361 -5.82 -11.49 -2.25
CA LYS A 361 -7.01 -12.31 -1.95
C LYS A 361 -6.80 -13.13 -0.67
N LYS A 362 -5.62 -13.71 -0.50
CA LYS A 362 -5.24 -14.54 0.66
C LYS A 362 -5.25 -13.75 1.97
N PHE A 363 -4.80 -12.50 1.94
CA PHE A 363 -4.64 -11.67 3.13
C PHE A 363 -5.84 -10.75 3.40
N ASN A 364 -6.84 -10.70 2.52
CA ASN A 364 -8.12 -10.03 2.78
C ASN A 364 -9.24 -11.04 3.08
N LYS A 365 -10.14 -10.68 4.00
CA LYS A 365 -11.26 -11.55 4.40
C LYS A 365 -12.24 -11.77 3.24
N ASN A 366 -12.77 -12.99 3.12
CA ASN A 366 -13.67 -13.44 2.05
C ASN A 366 -14.87 -12.51 1.78
N SER A 367 -15.38 -11.81 2.81
CA SER A 367 -16.55 -10.95 2.71
C SER A 367 -16.46 -9.90 1.60
N THR A 368 -15.28 -9.31 1.36
CA THR A 368 -15.13 -8.24 0.35
C THR A 368 -15.14 -8.78 -1.07
N LEU A 369 -14.56 -9.97 -1.29
CA LEU A 369 -14.56 -10.65 -2.59
C LEU A 369 -15.94 -11.18 -2.96
N ASP A 370 -16.68 -11.66 -1.96
CA ASP A 370 -18.03 -12.19 -2.16
C ASP A 370 -18.97 -11.06 -2.63
N ILE A 371 -18.85 -9.86 -2.07
CA ILE A 371 -19.62 -8.67 -2.48
C ILE A 371 -19.37 -8.31 -3.95
N ILE A 372 -18.12 -8.35 -4.42
CA ILE A 372 -17.77 -8.01 -5.81
C ILE A 372 -18.32 -9.06 -6.79
N LYS A 373 -18.39 -10.33 -6.39
CA LYS A 373 -18.88 -11.45 -7.22
C LYS A 373 -20.41 -11.49 -7.37
N LEU A 374 -21.16 -10.79 -6.52
CA LEU A 374 -22.63 -10.82 -6.54
C LEU A 374 -23.25 -10.05 -7.72
N GLN A 375 -22.48 -9.25 -8.46
CA GLN A 375 -22.94 -8.63 -9.71
C GLN A 375 -22.62 -9.51 -10.93
N LYS A 376 -23.50 -10.49 -11.20
CA LYS A 376 -23.59 -11.19 -12.49
C LYS A 376 -24.48 -10.44 -13.46
#